data_AF-A0A8M1HJE8-F1
#
_entry.id   AF-A0A8M1HJE8-F1
#
_cell.length_a   1.000
_cell.length_b   1.000
_cell.length_c   1.000
_cell.angle_alpha   90.00
_cell.angle_beta   90.00
_cell.angle_gamma   90.00
#
_symmetry.space_group_name_H-M   'P 1'
#
loop_
_entity.id
_entity.type
_entity.pdbx_description
1 polymer ?
#
loop_
_entity_poly.entity_id
_entity_poly.type
_entity_poly.pdbx_seq_one_letter_code
_entity_poly.pdbx_strand_id
1 'polypeptide(L)'
;MKWNPRKAEEAKRRRHMKPVKNKQMKTVRKRSKLISGRSSDSQEESESGTKQQKCRKVLSSEEKEHEDTSWAKVSRSRKSSSGTSADAEKTNIPDDRKSRGHREETDLDLVLAAFIDFCDKYRESVVSKAVKQSIDSFSNNVKEQLLKKISFYKEFRFLKRQNAKVGSLICRKTQRLLDAKNELMRAERQVRLLQTEKAELQLRLADLRLGYTFLHDIRELNTQYLRYRHKHHKENETYGASSKPAMLLEQQQKGINQETEKTEGSWE
;
A
#
# COMPACT_ATOMS: atom_id res chain seq x y z
N MET A 1 38.54 -39.43 -0.96
CA MET A 1 37.50 -38.93 -1.89
C MET A 1 37.44 -37.41 -1.79
N LYS A 2 37.79 -36.68 -2.85
CA LYS A 2 37.82 -35.20 -2.86
C LYS A 2 36.59 -34.67 -3.63
N TRP A 3 35.80 -33.85 -2.95
CA TRP A 3 34.60 -33.20 -3.48
C TRP A 3 34.99 -32.08 -4.44
N ASN A 4 34.49 -32.12 -5.68
CA ASN A 4 34.81 -31.14 -6.72
C ASN A 4 33.57 -30.26 -7.05
N PRO A 5 33.59 -28.94 -6.78
CA PRO A 5 32.42 -28.06 -6.84
C PRO A 5 31.94 -27.68 -8.26
N ARG A 6 32.69 -28.04 -9.30
CA ARG A 6 32.35 -27.67 -10.69
C ARG A 6 31.21 -28.48 -11.31
N LYS A 7 30.88 -29.67 -10.79
CA LYS A 7 29.75 -30.49 -11.30
C LYS A 7 28.36 -30.02 -10.82
N ALA A 8 28.30 -29.16 -9.80
CA ALA A 8 27.01 -28.69 -9.24
C ALA A 8 26.39 -27.52 -10.03
N GLU A 9 27.18 -26.81 -10.84
CA GLU A 9 26.72 -25.66 -11.63
C GLU A 9 26.09 -26.06 -12.98
N GLU A 10 26.57 -27.16 -13.56
CA GLU A 10 26.10 -27.65 -14.87
C GLU A 10 24.67 -28.24 -14.81
N ALA A 11 24.25 -28.71 -13.63
CA ALA A 11 22.89 -29.20 -13.38
C ALA A 11 21.84 -28.08 -13.23
N LYS A 12 22.26 -26.83 -12.97
CA LYS A 12 21.35 -25.67 -12.84
C LYS A 12 21.04 -24.99 -14.17
N ARG A 13 21.90 -25.13 -15.19
CA ARG A 13 21.70 -24.51 -16.51
C ARG A 13 20.73 -25.27 -17.43
N ARG A 14 20.35 -26.52 -17.11
CA ARG A 14 19.46 -27.35 -17.93
C ARG A 14 17.96 -27.26 -17.59
N ARG A 15 17.52 -26.36 -16.69
CA ARG A 15 16.10 -26.27 -16.25
C ARG A 15 15.30 -25.10 -16.84
N HIS A 16 15.86 -24.38 -17.81
CA HIS A 16 15.15 -23.28 -18.51
C HIS A 16 15.15 -23.49 -20.02
N MET A 17 14.37 -24.47 -20.48
CA MET A 17 13.88 -24.54 -21.86
C MET A 17 12.52 -25.26 -21.83
N LYS A 18 11.41 -24.50 -21.88
CA LYS A 18 10.07 -25.04 -22.19
C LYS A 18 9.78 -24.70 -23.65
N PRO A 19 9.37 -25.67 -24.50
CA PRO A 19 9.02 -25.37 -25.88
C PRO A 19 7.60 -24.79 -25.98
N VAL A 20 7.50 -23.66 -26.69
CA VAL A 20 6.23 -23.06 -27.14
C VAL A 20 5.67 -23.91 -28.29
N LYS A 21 4.45 -24.44 -28.13
CA LYS A 21 3.70 -25.10 -29.20
C LYS A 21 2.79 -24.08 -29.88
N ASN A 22 3.13 -23.71 -31.11
CA ASN A 22 2.28 -23.03 -32.07
C ASN A 22 1.19 -23.99 -32.59
N LYS A 23 -0.07 -23.54 -32.61
CA LYS A 23 -1.11 -24.07 -33.51
C LYS A 23 -2.01 -22.93 -34.03
N GLN A 24 -1.72 -22.57 -35.26
CA GLN A 24 -2.58 -22.25 -36.41
C GLN A 24 -3.80 -21.31 -36.29
N MET A 25 -3.76 -20.34 -37.20
CA MET A 25 -4.81 -19.46 -37.69
C MET A 25 -6.07 -20.20 -38.17
N LYS A 26 -7.24 -19.59 -37.97
CA LYS A 26 -8.31 -19.47 -38.98
C LYS A 26 -9.11 -18.18 -38.75
N THR A 27 -9.34 -17.49 -39.87
CA THR A 27 -9.95 -16.17 -40.11
C THR A 27 -11.44 -16.08 -39.74
N VAL A 28 -11.93 -14.89 -39.33
CA VAL A 28 -13.12 -14.22 -39.91
C VAL A 28 -13.05 -12.70 -39.63
N ARG A 29 -13.25 -11.92 -40.70
CA ARG A 29 -13.40 -10.44 -40.76
C ARG A 29 -14.57 -9.93 -39.92
N LYS A 30 -14.43 -8.74 -39.31
CA LYS A 30 -15.45 -7.66 -39.44
C LYS A 30 -14.87 -6.29 -39.08
N ARG A 31 -15.38 -5.31 -39.83
CA ARG A 31 -14.92 -3.95 -40.12
C ARG A 31 -15.68 -2.94 -39.25
N SER A 32 -15.08 -1.77 -39.05
CA SER A 32 -15.63 -0.45 -38.63
C SER A 32 -15.01 0.04 -37.30
N LYS A 33 -14.64 1.31 -37.08
CA LYS A 33 -14.69 2.56 -37.85
C LYS A 33 -13.67 3.50 -37.17
N LEU A 34 -12.87 4.22 -37.96
CA LEU A 34 -12.11 5.39 -37.53
C LEU A 34 -13.04 6.60 -37.46
N ILE A 35 -13.05 7.33 -36.35
CA ILE A 35 -13.50 8.73 -36.29
C ILE A 35 -12.60 9.52 -35.32
N SER A 36 -11.93 10.52 -35.91
CA SER A 36 -11.63 11.87 -35.43
C SER A 36 -10.83 12.11 -34.14
N GLY A 37 -9.77 12.90 -34.29
CA GLY A 37 -8.97 13.43 -33.17
C GLY A 37 -9.43 14.80 -32.64
N ARG A 38 -8.57 15.33 -31.75
CA ARG A 38 -8.57 16.65 -31.06
C ARG A 38 -9.62 16.76 -29.94
N SER A 39 -9.39 17.28 -28.73
CA SER A 39 -8.38 18.15 -28.09
C SER A 39 -8.39 17.92 -26.57
N SER A 40 -7.54 18.65 -25.82
CA SER A 40 -7.57 19.02 -24.39
C SER A 40 -8.87 18.70 -23.61
N ASP A 41 -8.86 18.38 -22.32
CA ASP A 41 -8.18 19.07 -21.22
C ASP A 41 -8.22 18.20 -19.95
N SER A 42 -7.34 18.54 -19.02
CA SER A 42 -7.16 18.15 -17.63
C SER A 42 -8.42 17.64 -16.90
N GLN A 43 -8.29 16.52 -16.18
CA GLN A 43 -9.20 16.21 -15.07
C GLN A 43 -8.41 15.67 -13.88
N GLU A 44 -8.41 16.46 -12.81
CA GLU A 44 -8.04 16.07 -11.45
C GLU A 44 -9.01 14.99 -10.97
N GLU A 45 -8.49 13.80 -10.68
CA GLU A 45 -9.25 12.77 -9.97
C GLU A 45 -9.15 13.03 -8.47
N SER A 46 -10.24 13.59 -7.96
CA SER A 46 -10.54 13.81 -6.55
C SER A 46 -10.48 12.52 -5.74
N GLU A 47 -10.00 12.68 -4.51
CA GLU A 47 -9.86 11.67 -3.48
C GLU A 47 -11.18 10.92 -3.21
N SER A 48 -11.25 9.66 -3.64
CA SER A 48 -12.31 8.76 -3.17
C SER A 48 -11.92 8.20 -1.81
N GLY A 49 -12.55 8.75 -0.77
CA GLY A 49 -12.49 8.23 0.59
C GLY A 49 -12.82 6.75 0.62
N THR A 50 -11.87 5.95 1.07
CA THR A 50 -12.05 4.51 1.27
C THR A 50 -12.94 4.29 2.48
N LYS A 51 -14.25 4.22 2.21
CA LYS A 51 -15.25 3.68 3.13
C LYS A 51 -14.74 2.33 3.62
N GLN A 52 -14.58 2.20 4.93
CA GLN A 52 -14.26 0.97 5.63
C GLN A 52 -15.06 -0.20 5.04
N GLN A 53 -14.36 -1.09 4.34
CA GLN A 53 -14.92 -2.32 3.83
C GLN A 53 -15.15 -3.25 5.02
N LYS A 54 -16.32 -3.08 5.65
CA LYS A 54 -16.90 -4.00 6.63
C LYS A 54 -16.77 -5.41 6.04
N CYS A 55 -15.89 -6.24 6.64
CA CYS A 55 -15.65 -7.59 6.18
C CYS A 55 -16.99 -8.29 5.97
N ARG A 56 -17.27 -8.68 4.72
CA ARG A 56 -18.50 -9.34 4.34
C ARG A 56 -18.67 -10.57 5.21
N LYS A 57 -19.77 -10.59 5.95
CA LYS A 57 -20.29 -11.71 6.71
C LYS A 57 -20.38 -12.89 5.73
N VAL A 58 -19.59 -13.93 5.97
CA VAL A 58 -19.69 -15.19 5.22
C VAL A 58 -21.10 -15.71 5.44
N LEU A 59 -21.91 -15.65 4.39
CA LEU A 59 -23.28 -16.14 4.36
C LEU A 59 -23.25 -17.65 4.54
N SER A 60 -23.88 -18.12 5.62
CA SER A 60 -24.38 -19.48 5.75
C SER A 60 -25.90 -19.40 5.69
N SER A 61 -26.47 -20.22 4.81
CA SER A 61 -27.83 -20.21 4.28
C SER A 61 -28.95 -20.30 5.33
N GLU A 62 -30.05 -19.57 5.04
CA GLU A 62 -31.48 -19.89 5.21
C GLU A 62 -31.85 -21.01 6.21
N GLU A 63 -32.53 -20.66 7.31
CA GLU A 63 -33.85 -21.21 7.70
C GLU A 63 -34.57 -20.14 8.56
N LYS A 64 -35.84 -19.90 8.25
CA LYS A 64 -36.73 -18.94 8.91
C LYS A 64 -37.52 -19.67 9.99
N GLU A 65 -37.56 -19.10 11.20
CA GLU A 65 -38.70 -19.30 12.10
C GLU A 65 -39.13 -17.92 12.64
N HIS A 66 -40.43 -17.66 12.45
CA HIS A 66 -41.17 -16.51 12.95
C HIS A 66 -41.34 -16.63 14.45
N GLU A 67 -41.15 -15.55 15.20
CA GLU A 67 -42.13 -15.15 16.21
C GLU A 67 -42.03 -13.64 16.52
N ASP A 68 -43.21 -13.03 16.58
CA ASP A 68 -43.47 -11.61 16.73
C ASP A 68 -43.16 -11.10 18.14
N THR A 69 -42.55 -9.91 18.27
CA THR A 69 -42.82 -9.00 19.39
C THR A 69 -42.56 -7.53 19.00
N SER A 70 -43.67 -6.87 18.68
CA SER A 70 -44.05 -5.45 18.89
C SER A 70 -43.00 -4.31 18.87
N TRP A 71 -43.16 -3.47 17.83
CA TRP A 71 -43.08 -2.01 17.75
C TRP A 71 -42.74 -1.18 19.01
N ALA A 72 -41.66 -0.38 18.93
CA ALA A 72 -41.60 0.95 19.55
C ALA A 72 -40.62 1.91 18.84
N LYS A 73 -41.24 2.78 18.00
CA LYS A 73 -40.99 4.21 17.76
C LYS A 73 -39.56 4.74 17.48
N VAL A 74 -39.45 5.25 16.25
CA VAL A 74 -38.52 6.28 15.78
C VAL A 74 -38.50 7.50 16.71
N SER A 75 -37.30 7.97 17.09
CA SER A 75 -37.05 9.41 17.21
C SER A 75 -35.63 9.74 16.75
N ARG A 76 -35.56 10.49 15.65
CA ARG A 76 -34.38 11.22 15.21
C ARG A 76 -34.29 12.49 16.04
N SER A 77 -33.14 12.76 16.62
CA SER A 77 -32.77 14.12 17.04
C SER A 77 -31.33 14.38 16.61
N ARG A 78 -31.16 15.43 15.80
CA ARG A 78 -29.88 16.01 15.44
C ARG A 78 -29.62 17.19 16.39
N LYS A 79 -28.32 17.38 16.69
CA LYS A 79 -27.57 18.65 16.69
C LYS A 79 -27.02 19.12 18.06
N SER A 80 -25.69 19.26 18.05
CA SER A 80 -24.84 20.28 18.68
C SER A 80 -24.32 20.13 20.11
N SER A 81 -22.99 19.93 20.15
CA SER A 81 -21.96 20.71 20.87
C SER A 81 -22.25 21.22 22.29
N SER A 82 -21.46 20.71 23.24
CA SER A 82 -20.78 21.56 24.23
C SER A 82 -19.52 20.83 24.71
N GLY A 83 -18.38 21.46 24.46
CA GLY A 83 -17.11 21.03 25.03
C GLY A 83 -17.07 21.35 26.50
N THR A 84 -16.71 20.37 27.32
CA THR A 84 -16.15 20.61 28.64
C THR A 84 -14.99 19.65 28.83
N SER A 85 -13.82 20.26 28.98
CA SER A 85 -12.59 19.66 29.47
C SER A 85 -12.82 19.22 30.91
N ALA A 86 -12.71 17.92 31.18
CA ALA A 86 -12.35 17.42 32.50
C ALA A 86 -11.66 16.06 32.33
N ASP A 87 -10.37 16.11 32.66
CA ASP A 87 -9.48 15.00 32.92
C ASP A 87 -10.15 13.99 33.87
N ALA A 88 -10.25 12.73 33.43
CA ALA A 88 -10.71 11.63 34.25
C ALA A 88 -10.12 10.34 33.68
N GLU A 89 -8.89 10.07 34.08
CA GLU A 89 -8.21 8.78 34.01
C GLU A 89 -9.08 7.70 34.66
N LYS A 90 -9.99 7.10 33.88
CA LYS A 90 -10.73 5.89 34.26
C LYS A 90 -10.02 4.69 33.66
N THR A 91 -9.15 4.10 34.48
CA THR A 91 -8.69 2.72 34.36
C THR A 91 -9.90 1.79 34.20
N ASN A 92 -10.16 1.37 32.98
CA ASN A 92 -11.14 0.31 32.70
C ASN A 92 -10.49 -1.02 33.09
N ILE A 93 -10.66 -1.41 34.35
CA ILE A 93 -10.48 -2.80 34.78
C ILE A 93 -11.58 -3.58 34.07
N PRO A 94 -11.26 -4.55 33.18
CA PRO A 94 -12.27 -5.39 32.61
C PRO A 94 -12.85 -6.26 33.72
N ASP A 95 -14.12 -6.02 34.02
CA ASP A 95 -14.98 -6.81 34.88
C ASP A 95 -14.88 -8.28 34.44
N ASP A 96 -14.14 -9.04 35.23
CA ASP A 96 -13.87 -10.46 35.07
C ASP A 96 -15.18 -11.19 35.35
N ARG A 97 -16.07 -11.21 34.35
CA ARG A 97 -17.21 -12.12 34.28
C ARG A 97 -16.65 -13.54 34.18
N LYS A 98 -16.22 -14.04 35.34
CA LYS A 98 -16.19 -15.45 35.71
C LYS A 98 -17.61 -15.98 35.63
N SER A 99 -18.11 -16.17 34.40
CA SER A 99 -19.17 -17.13 34.19
C SER A 99 -18.54 -18.49 34.44
N ARG A 100 -18.66 -18.91 35.69
CA ARG A 100 -18.76 -20.28 36.18
C ARG A 100 -18.57 -21.29 35.05
N GLY A 101 -17.51 -22.07 35.15
CA GLY A 101 -17.38 -23.34 34.44
C GLY A 101 -18.52 -24.27 34.86
N HIS A 102 -19.72 -23.98 34.39
CA HIS A 102 -20.76 -24.98 34.25
C HIS A 102 -20.16 -25.95 33.25
N ARG A 103 -19.96 -27.21 33.67
CA ARG A 103 -19.67 -28.30 32.74
C ARG A 103 -20.59 -28.08 31.53
N GLU A 104 -20.00 -28.04 30.34
CA GLU A 104 -20.73 -27.97 29.08
C GLU A 104 -21.42 -29.33 28.85
N GLU A 105 -22.25 -29.73 29.80
CA GLU A 105 -23.21 -30.81 29.67
C GLU A 105 -24.24 -30.30 28.68
N THR A 106 -24.18 -30.86 27.48
CA THR A 106 -25.12 -30.56 26.43
C THR A 106 -26.47 -31.17 26.79
N ASP A 107 -27.56 -30.62 26.27
CA ASP A 107 -28.88 -31.22 26.46
C ASP A 107 -28.90 -32.70 26.04
N LEU A 108 -28.07 -33.09 25.06
CA LEU A 108 -27.87 -34.49 24.66
C LEU A 108 -27.19 -35.34 25.74
N ASP A 109 -26.23 -34.78 26.51
CA ASP A 109 -25.62 -35.48 27.64
C ASP A 109 -26.67 -35.76 28.73
N LEU A 110 -27.58 -34.81 28.99
CA LEU A 110 -28.69 -34.97 29.94
C LEU A 110 -29.72 -35.98 29.43
N VAL A 111 -30.08 -35.93 28.14
CA VAL A 111 -30.98 -36.91 27.50
C VAL A 111 -30.39 -38.31 27.56
N LEU A 112 -29.07 -38.46 27.38
CA LEU A 112 -28.40 -39.75 27.50
C LEU A 112 -28.51 -40.32 28.91
N ALA A 113 -28.27 -39.51 29.94
CA ALA A 113 -28.40 -39.92 31.33
C ALA A 113 -29.85 -40.32 31.66
N ALA A 114 -30.82 -39.47 31.32
CA ALA A 114 -32.24 -39.74 31.56
C ALA A 114 -32.74 -41.00 30.81
N PHE A 115 -32.25 -41.23 29.59
CA PHE A 115 -32.58 -42.41 28.80
C PHE A 115 -32.06 -43.70 29.45
N ILE A 116 -30.79 -43.70 29.89
CA ILE A 116 -30.20 -44.87 30.56
C ILE A 116 -30.97 -45.16 31.85
N ASP A 117 -31.22 -44.14 32.68
CA ASP A 117 -31.97 -44.28 33.92
C ASP A 117 -33.38 -44.84 33.68
N PHE A 118 -34.05 -44.41 32.60
CA PHE A 118 -35.36 -44.93 32.22
C PHE A 118 -35.28 -46.40 31.79
N CYS A 119 -34.31 -46.76 30.95
CA CYS A 119 -34.10 -48.14 30.51
C CYS A 119 -33.79 -49.07 31.69
N ASP A 120 -32.98 -48.62 32.64
CA ASP A 120 -32.62 -49.40 33.83
C ASP A 120 -33.86 -49.65 34.72
N LYS A 121 -34.65 -48.60 35.01
CA LYS A 121 -35.91 -48.73 35.76
C LYS A 121 -36.92 -49.64 35.06
N TYR A 122 -37.07 -49.52 33.75
CA TYR A 122 -37.98 -50.37 33.00
C TYR A 122 -37.53 -51.83 33.00
N ARG A 123 -36.23 -52.07 32.79
CA ARG A 123 -35.63 -53.41 32.82
C ARG A 123 -35.80 -54.10 34.17
N GLU A 124 -35.69 -53.36 35.28
CA GLU A 124 -35.93 -53.89 36.63
C GLU A 124 -37.38 -54.35 36.83
N SER A 125 -38.35 -53.65 36.24
CA SER A 125 -39.78 -53.96 36.34
C SER A 125 -40.21 -55.23 35.58
N VAL A 126 -39.44 -55.64 34.57
CA VAL A 126 -39.77 -56.79 33.72
C VAL A 126 -39.27 -58.08 34.36
N VAL A 127 -40.06 -59.16 34.35
CA VAL A 127 -39.63 -60.47 34.89
C VAL A 127 -38.95 -61.34 33.81
N SER A 128 -39.41 -61.25 32.56
CA SER A 128 -38.92 -62.10 31.46
C SER A 128 -37.47 -61.82 31.09
N LYS A 129 -36.63 -62.86 31.14
CA LYS A 129 -35.20 -62.78 30.80
C LYS A 129 -34.97 -62.43 29.33
N ALA A 130 -35.77 -62.96 28.42
CA ALA A 130 -35.67 -62.67 26.99
C ALA A 130 -35.97 -61.20 26.69
N VAL A 131 -36.99 -60.63 27.35
CA VAL A 131 -37.35 -59.21 27.18
C VAL A 131 -36.27 -58.29 27.74
N LYS A 132 -35.66 -58.63 28.88
CA LYS A 132 -34.49 -57.88 29.41
C LYS A 132 -33.33 -57.83 28.40
N GLN A 133 -33.02 -58.95 27.75
CA GLN A 133 -31.96 -58.99 26.73
C GLN A 133 -32.28 -58.11 25.51
N SER A 134 -33.54 -58.06 25.09
CA SER A 134 -33.99 -57.16 24.02
C SER A 134 -33.86 -55.68 24.42
N ILE A 135 -34.23 -55.34 25.67
CA ILE A 135 -34.07 -53.98 26.22
C ILE A 135 -32.59 -53.61 26.28
N ASP A 136 -31.73 -54.51 26.76
CA ASP A 136 -30.28 -54.27 26.83
C ASP A 136 -29.69 -54.03 25.44
N SER A 137 -30.10 -54.82 24.45
CA SER A 137 -29.64 -54.68 23.06
C SER A 137 -30.09 -53.34 22.44
N PHE A 138 -31.34 -52.94 22.68
CA PHE A 138 -31.87 -51.67 22.23
C PHE A 138 -31.19 -50.48 22.92
N SER A 139 -31.10 -50.51 24.24
CA SER A 139 -30.48 -49.46 25.07
C SER A 139 -29.03 -49.24 24.65
N ASN A 140 -28.26 -50.31 24.47
CA ASN A 140 -26.87 -50.22 24.02
C ASN A 140 -26.75 -49.57 22.63
N ASN A 141 -27.62 -49.92 21.68
CA ASN A 141 -27.61 -49.31 20.35
C ASN A 141 -27.88 -47.80 20.42
N VAL A 142 -28.94 -47.40 21.13
CA VAL A 142 -29.31 -45.99 21.29
C VAL A 142 -28.22 -45.21 22.04
N LYS A 143 -27.67 -45.79 23.10
CA LYS A 143 -26.55 -45.22 23.87
C LYS A 143 -25.33 -44.95 22.99
N GLU A 144 -24.93 -45.91 22.16
CA GLU A 144 -23.81 -45.72 21.23
C GLU A 144 -24.08 -44.61 20.21
N GLN A 145 -25.30 -44.58 19.62
CA GLN A 145 -25.68 -43.53 18.66
C GLN A 145 -25.66 -42.14 19.29
N LEU A 146 -26.17 -42.02 20.52
CA LEU A 146 -26.24 -40.74 21.21
C LEU A 146 -24.85 -40.28 21.66
N LEU A 147 -23.99 -41.18 22.15
CA LEU A 147 -22.59 -40.88 22.46
C LEU A 147 -21.81 -40.40 21.22
N LYS A 148 -22.01 -41.04 20.06
CA LYS A 148 -21.40 -40.61 18.79
C LYS A 148 -21.85 -39.19 18.42
N LYS A 149 -23.16 -38.90 18.51
CA LYS A 149 -23.70 -37.56 18.23
C LYS A 149 -23.20 -36.49 19.19
N ILE A 150 -23.12 -36.80 20.49
CA ILE A 150 -22.55 -35.91 21.51
C ILE A 150 -21.09 -35.57 21.17
N SER A 151 -20.28 -36.60 20.86
CA SER A 151 -18.86 -36.40 20.49
C SER A 151 -18.73 -35.51 19.26
N PHE A 152 -19.48 -35.81 18.19
CA PHE A 152 -19.49 -35.02 16.97
C PHE A 152 -19.94 -33.56 17.22
N TYR A 153 -20.97 -33.34 18.03
CA TYR A 153 -21.45 -32.00 18.35
C TYR A 153 -20.40 -31.18 19.12
N LYS A 154 -19.72 -31.79 20.10
CA LYS A 154 -18.64 -31.15 20.86
C LYS A 154 -17.49 -30.75 19.95
N GLU A 155 -17.08 -31.64 19.04
CA GLU A 155 -16.05 -31.34 18.03
C GLU A 155 -16.50 -30.22 17.08
N PHE A 156 -17.72 -30.28 16.55
CA PHE A 156 -18.28 -29.26 15.67
C PHE A 156 -18.30 -27.88 16.35
N ARG A 157 -18.71 -27.81 17.61
CA ARG A 157 -18.70 -26.56 18.39
C ARG A 157 -17.29 -26.01 18.56
N PHE A 158 -16.33 -26.88 18.84
CA PHE A 158 -14.91 -26.51 18.93
C PHE A 158 -14.40 -25.96 17.60
N LEU A 159 -14.64 -26.67 16.48
CA LEU A 159 -14.25 -26.23 15.14
C LEU A 159 -14.89 -24.91 14.75
N LYS A 160 -16.17 -24.70 15.07
CA LYS A 160 -16.87 -23.42 14.84
C LYS A 160 -16.19 -22.26 15.57
N ARG A 161 -15.80 -22.47 16.84
CA ARG A 161 -15.04 -21.48 17.63
C ARG A 161 -13.66 -21.21 17.01
N GLN A 162 -12.94 -22.23 16.58
CA GLN A 162 -11.63 -22.07 15.93
C GLN A 162 -11.74 -21.34 14.59
N ASN A 163 -12.75 -21.65 13.78
CA ASN A 163 -13.01 -20.96 12.53
C ASN A 163 -13.27 -19.45 12.76
N ALA A 164 -14.05 -19.10 13.78
CA ALA A 164 -14.24 -17.69 14.15
C ALA A 164 -12.93 -17.00 14.57
N LYS A 165 -12.07 -17.69 15.34
CA LYS A 165 -10.74 -17.17 15.73
C LYS A 165 -9.86 -16.93 14.50
N VAL A 166 -9.77 -17.91 13.60
CA VAL A 166 -9.02 -17.81 12.35
C VAL A 166 -9.57 -16.67 11.48
N GLY A 167 -10.89 -16.55 11.35
CA GLY A 167 -11.52 -15.43 10.64
C GLY A 167 -11.10 -14.06 11.20
N SER A 168 -11.11 -13.90 12.53
CA SER A 168 -10.65 -12.65 13.17
C SER A 168 -9.17 -12.35 12.91
N LEU A 169 -8.33 -13.39 12.90
CA LEU A 169 -6.91 -13.27 12.63
C LEU A 169 -6.66 -12.88 11.17
N ILE A 170 -7.39 -13.48 10.22
CA ILE A 170 -7.35 -13.13 8.80
C ILE A 170 -7.73 -11.66 8.62
N CYS A 171 -8.86 -11.21 9.19
CA CYS A 171 -9.27 -9.80 9.10
C CYS A 171 -8.18 -8.86 9.62
N ARG A 172 -7.59 -9.18 10.79
CA ARG A 172 -6.51 -8.37 11.37
C ARG A 172 -5.25 -8.35 10.50
N LYS A 173 -4.87 -9.49 9.92
CA LYS A 173 -3.69 -9.59 9.04
C LYS A 173 -3.91 -8.84 7.73
N THR A 174 -5.11 -8.95 7.15
CA THR A 174 -5.49 -8.20 5.94
C THR A 174 -5.46 -6.69 6.19
N GLN A 175 -5.97 -6.22 7.33
CA GLN A 175 -5.90 -4.80 7.68
C GLN A 175 -4.45 -4.30 7.76
N ARG A 176 -3.58 -5.01 8.50
CA ARG A 176 -2.16 -4.65 8.61
C ARG A 176 -1.45 -4.65 7.25
N LEU A 177 -1.81 -5.57 6.36
CA LEU A 177 -1.25 -5.62 5.02
C LEU A 177 -1.67 -4.40 4.19
N LEU A 178 -2.93 -3.96 4.31
CA LEU A 178 -3.41 -2.74 3.65
C LEU A 178 -2.70 -1.50 4.18
N ASP A 179 -2.53 -1.40 5.50
CA ASP A 179 -1.82 -0.27 6.13
C ASP A 179 -0.37 -0.22 5.63
N ALA A 180 0.35 -1.35 5.64
CA ALA A 180 1.72 -1.43 5.13
C ALA A 180 1.83 -1.09 3.64
N LYS A 181 0.85 -1.51 2.83
CA LYS A 181 0.78 -1.13 1.40
C LYS A 181 0.62 0.37 1.24
N ASN A 182 -0.21 1.02 2.05
CA ASN A 182 -0.41 2.46 2.00
C ASN A 182 0.86 3.22 2.38
N GLU A 183 1.58 2.77 3.42
CA GLU A 183 2.87 3.36 3.78
C GLU A 183 3.91 3.19 2.67
N LEU A 184 3.96 2.02 2.04
CA LEU A 184 4.84 1.78 0.89
C LEU A 184 4.53 2.77 -0.25
N MET A 185 3.26 2.97 -0.60
CA MET A 185 2.88 3.91 -1.66
C MET A 185 3.31 5.35 -1.35
N ARG A 186 3.22 5.79 -0.08
CA ARG A 186 3.71 7.12 0.34
C ARG A 186 5.22 7.21 0.22
N ALA A 187 5.95 6.21 0.69
CA ALA A 187 7.40 6.16 0.61
C ALA A 187 7.89 6.17 -0.86
N GLU A 188 7.26 5.39 -1.73
CA GLU A 188 7.58 5.38 -3.17
C GLU A 188 7.37 6.75 -3.83
N ARG A 189 6.31 7.47 -3.46
CA ARG A 189 6.10 8.85 -3.93
C ARG A 189 7.25 9.75 -3.49
N GLN A 190 7.67 9.66 -2.23
CA GLN A 190 8.79 10.48 -1.73
C GLN A 190 10.09 10.16 -2.45
N VAL A 191 10.37 8.88 -2.72
CA VAL A 191 11.56 8.46 -3.48
C VAL A 191 11.55 9.06 -4.88
N ARG A 192 10.39 9.06 -5.57
CA ARG A 192 10.28 9.68 -6.90
C ARG A 192 10.58 11.18 -6.87
N LEU A 193 10.06 11.91 -5.89
CA LEU A 193 10.34 13.35 -5.73
C LEU A 193 11.83 13.62 -5.48
N LEU A 194 12.46 12.85 -4.59
CA LEU A 194 13.89 12.98 -4.32
C LEU A 194 14.76 12.63 -5.54
N GLN A 195 14.32 11.68 -6.38
CA GLN A 195 15.01 11.36 -7.63
C GLN A 195 14.96 12.53 -8.62
N THR A 196 13.80 13.18 -8.74
CA THR A 196 13.67 14.37 -9.61
C THR A 196 14.52 15.54 -9.10
N GLU A 197 14.50 15.82 -7.80
CA GLU A 197 15.34 16.85 -7.18
C GLU A 197 16.84 16.56 -7.36
N LYS A 198 17.24 15.29 -7.20
CA LYS A 198 18.63 14.88 -7.44
C LYS A 198 19.05 15.14 -8.88
N ALA A 199 18.21 14.82 -9.86
CA ALA A 199 18.51 15.07 -11.26
C ALA A 199 18.65 16.58 -11.55
N GLU A 200 17.79 17.41 -10.97
CA GLU A 200 17.88 18.86 -11.09
C GLU A 200 19.17 19.41 -10.46
N LEU A 201 19.53 18.95 -9.26
CA LEU A 201 20.77 19.34 -8.59
C LEU A 201 22.01 18.92 -9.39
N GLN A 202 21.97 17.74 -10.02
CA GLN A 202 23.05 17.29 -10.90
C GLN A 202 23.21 18.20 -12.12
N LEU A 203 22.10 18.65 -12.72
CA LEU A 203 22.14 19.61 -13.82
C LEU A 203 22.74 20.94 -13.38
N ARG A 204 22.24 21.52 -12.28
CA ARG A 204 22.76 22.78 -11.72
C ARG A 204 24.26 22.70 -11.39
N LEU A 205 24.70 21.55 -10.88
CA LEU A 205 26.11 21.30 -10.59
C LEU A 205 26.96 21.23 -11.86
N ALA A 206 26.44 20.64 -12.95
CA ALA A 206 27.12 20.66 -14.24
C ALA A 206 27.25 22.09 -14.80
N ASP A 207 26.18 22.88 -14.71
CA ASP A 207 26.19 24.29 -15.13
C ASP A 207 27.20 25.12 -14.33
N LEU A 208 27.27 24.92 -13.01
CA LEU A 208 28.25 25.58 -12.16
C LEU A 208 29.69 25.19 -12.52
N ARG A 209 29.93 23.91 -12.83
CA ARG A 209 31.26 23.45 -13.27
C ARG A 209 31.65 24.11 -14.60
N LEU A 210 30.71 24.21 -15.54
CA LEU A 210 30.94 24.88 -16.81
C LEU A 210 31.23 26.38 -16.62
N GLY A 211 30.47 27.05 -15.75
CA GLY A 211 30.72 28.44 -15.40
C GLY A 211 32.09 28.64 -14.74
N TYR A 212 32.49 27.73 -13.85
CA TYR A 212 33.81 27.76 -13.23
C TYR A 212 34.94 27.61 -14.26
N THR A 213 34.84 26.64 -15.18
CA THR A 213 35.87 26.47 -16.23
C THR A 213 35.94 27.69 -17.14
N PHE A 214 34.79 28.25 -17.54
CA PHE A 214 34.77 29.47 -18.35
C PHE A 214 35.46 30.66 -17.67
N LEU A 215 35.18 30.90 -16.39
CA LEU A 215 35.83 31.98 -15.63
C LEU A 215 37.32 31.72 -15.41
N HIS A 216 37.70 30.46 -15.20
CA HIS A 216 39.09 30.06 -15.09
C HIS A 216 39.85 30.36 -16.40
N ASP A 217 39.27 29.98 -17.55
CA ASP A 217 39.86 30.22 -18.87
C ASP A 217 40.02 31.71 -19.17
N ILE A 218 39.01 32.54 -18.83
CA ILE A 218 39.12 34.01 -18.93
C ILE A 218 40.25 34.55 -18.05
N ARG A 219 40.35 34.07 -16.81
CA ARG A 219 41.39 34.53 -15.89
C ARG A 219 42.78 34.14 -16.39
N GLU A 220 42.93 32.94 -16.94
CA GLU A 220 44.17 32.48 -17.53
C GLU A 220 44.55 33.33 -18.76
N LEU A 221 43.61 33.56 -19.68
CA LEU A 221 43.81 34.42 -20.85
C LEU A 221 44.24 35.83 -20.44
N ASN A 222 43.56 36.44 -19.48
CA ASN A 222 43.92 37.76 -18.97
C ASN A 222 45.32 37.76 -18.34
N THR A 223 45.66 36.73 -17.56
CA THR A 223 47.00 36.59 -16.98
C THR A 223 48.08 36.49 -18.07
N GLN A 224 47.82 35.73 -19.14
CA GLN A 224 48.74 35.63 -20.27
C GLN A 224 48.89 36.97 -21.00
N TYR A 225 47.78 37.68 -21.24
CA TYR A 225 47.79 39.03 -21.83
C TYR A 225 48.62 40.01 -20.99
N LEU A 226 48.39 40.08 -19.68
CA LEU A 226 49.15 40.97 -18.78
C LEU A 226 50.64 40.62 -18.76
N ARG A 227 51.00 39.32 -18.78
CA ARG A 227 52.40 38.89 -18.88
C ARG A 227 53.03 39.29 -20.21
N TYR A 228 52.30 39.17 -21.32
CA TYR A 228 52.76 39.64 -22.63
C TYR A 228 52.99 41.15 -22.59
N ARG A 229 52.01 41.91 -22.11
CA ARG A 229 52.10 43.37 -21.96
C ARG A 229 53.29 43.84 -21.16
N HIS A 230 53.56 43.18 -20.04
CA HIS A 230 54.69 43.51 -19.19
C HIS A 230 56.02 43.34 -19.94
N LYS A 231 56.14 42.32 -20.80
CA LYS A 231 57.33 42.10 -21.65
C LYS A 231 57.41 43.08 -22.82
N HIS A 232 56.27 43.50 -23.36
CA HIS A 232 56.15 44.35 -24.56
C HIS A 232 55.58 45.74 -24.27
N HIS A 233 56.12 46.43 -23.25
CA HIS A 233 55.59 47.72 -22.79
C HIS A 233 55.68 48.89 -23.80
N LYS A 234 56.50 48.76 -24.85
CA LYS A 234 56.68 49.79 -25.89
C LYS A 234 55.77 49.58 -27.11
N GLU A 235 55.11 48.43 -27.22
CA GLU A 235 54.17 48.15 -28.30
C GLU A 235 52.81 48.78 -27.97
N ASN A 236 52.33 49.69 -28.81
CA ASN A 236 51.04 50.33 -28.60
C ASN A 236 49.90 49.32 -28.70
N GLU A 237 48.89 49.45 -27.83
CA GLU A 237 47.70 48.60 -27.88
C GLU A 237 46.91 48.89 -29.16
N THR A 238 46.95 47.97 -30.13
CA THR A 238 46.11 48.09 -31.32
C THR A 238 44.81 47.32 -31.09
N TYR A 239 43.72 48.05 -31.03
CA TYR A 239 42.39 47.53 -30.84
C TYR A 239 41.68 47.42 -32.20
N GLY A 240 40.97 46.32 -32.44
CA GLY A 240 40.13 46.21 -33.65
C GLY A 240 39.01 47.25 -33.62
N ALA A 241 38.63 47.77 -34.79
CA ALA A 241 37.64 48.87 -34.90
C ALA A 241 36.29 48.58 -34.22
N SER A 242 35.92 47.30 -34.06
CA SER A 242 34.68 46.86 -33.39
C SER A 242 34.83 46.61 -31.88
N SER A 243 36.02 46.78 -31.33
CA SER A 243 36.25 46.54 -29.90
C SER A 243 35.81 47.75 -29.07
N LYS A 244 35.30 47.49 -27.86
CA LYS A 244 34.86 48.53 -26.93
C LYS A 244 35.94 49.60 -26.66
N PRO A 245 37.22 49.25 -26.46
CA PRO A 245 38.27 50.27 -26.29
C PRO A 245 38.43 51.18 -27.51
N ALA A 246 38.37 50.62 -28.74
CA ALA A 246 38.43 51.42 -29.97
C ALA A 246 37.25 52.39 -30.09
N MET A 247 36.03 51.94 -29.78
CA MET A 247 34.84 52.80 -29.80
C MET A 247 34.91 53.95 -28.78
N LEU A 248 35.46 53.69 -27.59
CA LEU A 248 35.63 54.73 -26.56
C LEU A 248 36.65 55.79 -26.99
N LEU A 249 37.75 55.37 -27.62
CA LEU A 249 38.75 56.30 -28.16
C LEU A 249 38.16 57.15 -29.30
N GLU A 250 37.38 56.55 -30.19
CA GLU A 250 36.69 57.27 -31.27
C GLU A 250 35.70 58.31 -30.71
N GLN A 251 34.95 57.94 -29.66
CA GLN A 251 34.01 58.86 -29.01
C GLN A 251 34.74 60.02 -28.31
N GLN A 252 35.87 59.76 -27.65
CA GLN A 252 36.70 60.81 -27.05
C GLN A 252 37.27 61.76 -28.11
N GLN A 253 37.79 61.23 -29.22
CA GLN A 253 38.29 62.04 -30.34
C GLN A 253 37.19 62.93 -30.92
N LYS A 254 35.98 62.39 -31.13
CA LYS A 254 34.83 63.17 -31.59
C LYS A 254 34.40 64.27 -30.61
N GLY A 255 34.48 64.02 -29.30
CA GLY A 255 34.16 65.01 -28.27
C GLY A 255 35.17 66.16 -28.20
N ILE A 256 36.47 65.85 -28.29
CA ILE A 256 37.54 66.85 -28.33
C ILE A 256 37.42 67.74 -29.57
N ASN A 257 37.11 67.15 -30.74
CA ASN A 257 36.93 67.91 -31.98
C ASN A 257 35.71 68.86 -31.92
N GLN A 258 34.66 68.51 -31.17
CA GLN A 258 33.50 69.40 -30.97
C GLN A 258 33.78 70.56 -30.01
N GLU A 259 34.73 70.41 -29.09
CA GLU A 259 35.17 71.50 -28.20
C GLU A 259 36.08 72.50 -28.93
N THR A 260 36.96 72.01 -29.82
CA THR A 260 37.82 72.87 -30.64
C THR A 260 37.03 73.67 -31.68
N GLU A 261 35.99 73.09 -32.29
CA GLU A 261 35.09 73.79 -33.23
C GLU A 261 34.26 74.88 -32.54
N LYS A 262 33.91 74.72 -31.26
CA LYS A 262 33.21 75.75 -30.47
C LYS A 262 34.10 76.90 -30.04
N THR A 263 35.39 76.65 -29.81
CA THR A 263 36.37 77.70 -29.45
C THR A 263 36.84 78.52 -30.66
N GLU A 264 36.85 77.94 -31.86
CA GLU A 264 37.21 78.65 -33.09
C GLU A 264 36.03 79.47 -33.65
N GLY A 265 34.78 79.06 -33.42
CA GLY A 265 33.58 79.84 -33.78
C GLY A 265 33.22 81.00 -32.83
N SER A 266 34.06 81.31 -31.83
CA SER A 266 33.85 82.42 -30.88
C SER A 266 34.66 83.69 -31.21
N TRP A 267 35.35 83.71 -32.35
CA TRP A 267 36.12 84.87 -32.84
C TRP A 267 35.71 85.35 -34.25
N GLU A 268 34.51 85.02 -34.71
CA GLU A 268 33.89 85.66 -35.89
C GLU A 268 32.74 86.59 -35.50
#